data_AF-A0A9D9CSD3-F1
#
_entry.id   AF-A0A9D9CSD3-F1
#
_cell.length_a   1.000
_cell.length_b   1.000
_cell.length_c   1.000
_cell.angle_alpha   90.00
_cell.angle_beta   90.00
_cell.angle_gamma   90.00
#
_symmetry.space_group_name_H-M   'P 1'
#
loop_
_entity.id
_entity.type
_entity.pdbx_description
1 polymer ?
#
loop_
_entity_poly.entity_id
_entity_poly.type
_entity_poly.pdbx_seq_one_letter_code
_entity_poly.pdbx_strand_id
1 'polypeptide(L)'
;MMTLLGVIIIVLCFFSISPIYKWGEPRPFEGDKIYNPYSGSDSTTVWKRATFHTHTKVDKGINECPYYPDVVYDEYKALGYDIVAFTNHNALTRHPYDDRLDLHGYEHGYNLFKLHNNIFGTDKVQKYDILIPFFDSHKQFKMNLAGKDGEITVLNHPDRTLGITTRTMERLSGYQLIEGDSGFGERDSGEGTHLKRWDEALSAGHYSHNILSDDNHNPKNPTRIARRSTWINTPSAQYNDVKEALLSGNFYSMRTPTGIPSDSLPRVADIALRGDTIILALTSPAQSIEIISQNGEVKGVVSNCTRVQYIMQPQEPYIRLTARYQEGTVIYTNAFARYSQGESPYNGATPEINWLMTILYNLLLLIIVILLSIRVLKSLKFVAGGKKK
;
A
#
# COMPACT_ATOMS: atom_id res chain seq x y z
N MET A 1 -3.95 4.58 40.14
CA MET A 1 -3.99 3.59 39.03
C MET A 1 -5.35 3.54 38.33
N MET A 2 -6.46 3.25 39.04
CA MET A 2 -7.80 3.16 38.41
C MET A 2 -8.29 4.46 37.73
N THR A 3 -8.00 5.62 38.32
CA THR A 3 -8.37 6.93 37.74
C THR A 3 -7.67 7.19 36.40
N LEU A 4 -6.36 6.88 36.34
CA LEU A 4 -5.56 7.02 35.12
C LEU A 4 -6.07 6.07 34.02
N LEU A 5 -6.34 4.81 34.36
CA LEU A 5 -6.93 3.85 33.42
C LEU A 5 -8.29 4.32 32.89
N GLY A 6 -9.13 4.88 33.75
CA GLY A 6 -10.42 5.46 33.34
C GLY A 6 -10.26 6.60 32.34
N VAL A 7 -9.30 7.51 32.57
CA VAL A 7 -8.99 8.60 31.63
C VAL A 7 -8.46 8.06 30.30
N ILE A 8 -7.57 7.06 30.32
CA ILE A 8 -7.06 6.43 29.09
C ILE A 8 -8.20 5.83 28.26
N ILE A 9 -9.11 5.08 28.88
CA ILE A 9 -10.24 4.48 28.17
C ILE A 9 -11.17 5.56 27.58
N ILE A 10 -11.43 6.65 28.33
CA ILE A 10 -12.21 7.78 27.81
C ILE A 10 -11.57 8.36 26.54
N VAL A 11 -10.25 8.57 26.55
CA VAL A 11 -9.52 9.05 25.35
C VAL A 11 -9.67 8.05 24.21
N LEU A 12 -9.45 6.75 24.45
CA LEU A 12 -9.60 5.71 23.42
C LEU A 12 -11.01 5.67 22.82
N CYS A 13 -12.06 5.91 23.62
CA CYS A 13 -13.43 6.01 23.10
C CYS A 13 -13.59 7.16 22.11
N PHE A 14 -13.05 8.35 22.40
CA PHE A 14 -13.10 9.49 21.46
C PHE A 14 -12.37 9.18 20.14
N PHE A 15 -11.24 8.49 20.22
CA PHE A 15 -10.47 8.04 19.05
C PHE A 15 -11.04 6.79 18.36
N SER A 16 -12.16 6.25 18.82
CA SER A 16 -12.84 5.10 18.20
C SER A 16 -14.16 5.46 17.50
N ILE A 17 -14.58 6.73 17.59
CA ILE A 17 -15.82 7.21 16.92
C ILE A 17 -15.69 6.97 15.41
N SER A 18 -16.58 6.15 14.87
CA SER A 18 -16.52 5.73 13.47
C SER A 18 -17.86 5.19 12.97
N PRO A 19 -18.07 5.18 11.64
CA PRO A 19 -19.14 4.40 11.03
C PRO A 19 -18.85 2.90 11.15
N ILE A 20 -19.92 2.12 11.25
CA ILE A 20 -19.89 0.67 11.07
C ILE A 20 -20.37 0.37 9.66
N TYR A 21 -19.56 -0.31 8.87
CA TYR A 21 -19.90 -0.64 7.48
C TYR A 21 -20.62 -1.99 7.37
N LYS A 22 -21.44 -2.11 6.33
CA LYS A 22 -21.94 -3.39 5.81
C LYS A 22 -20.90 -3.93 4.83
N TRP A 23 -20.65 -5.23 4.90
CA TRP A 23 -19.71 -5.91 4.01
C TRP A 23 -20.50 -6.79 3.05
N GLY A 24 -20.19 -6.69 1.76
CA GLY A 24 -20.62 -7.68 0.78
C GLY A 24 -19.80 -8.96 0.93
N GLU A 25 -20.31 -10.05 0.35
CA GLU A 25 -19.49 -11.26 0.16
C GLU A 25 -18.40 -11.00 -0.89
N PRO A 26 -17.20 -11.59 -0.72
CA PRO A 26 -16.14 -11.54 -1.72
C PRO A 26 -16.64 -12.05 -3.08
N ARG A 27 -16.32 -11.34 -4.15
CA ARG A 27 -16.71 -11.73 -5.52
C ARG A 27 -15.48 -11.67 -6.43
N PRO A 28 -14.93 -12.82 -6.83
CA PRO A 28 -13.84 -12.84 -7.80
C PRO A 28 -14.23 -12.09 -9.09
N PHE A 29 -13.23 -11.55 -9.77
CA PHE A 29 -13.44 -10.87 -11.05
C PHE A 29 -14.10 -11.79 -12.09
N GLU A 30 -15.05 -11.24 -12.83
CA GLU A 30 -15.82 -11.95 -13.85
C GLU A 30 -16.09 -11.04 -15.07
N GLY A 31 -16.41 -11.67 -16.20
CA GLY A 31 -16.75 -11.00 -17.44
C GLY A 31 -15.88 -11.41 -18.63
N ASP A 32 -16.34 -11.01 -19.81
CA ASP A 32 -15.74 -11.42 -21.09
C ASP A 32 -14.55 -10.54 -21.50
N LYS A 33 -14.36 -9.40 -20.84
CA LYS A 33 -13.22 -8.50 -21.09
C LYS A 33 -12.09 -8.79 -20.10
N ILE A 34 -10.85 -8.63 -20.56
CA ILE A 34 -9.65 -8.69 -19.73
C ILE A 34 -9.01 -7.31 -19.74
N TYR A 35 -8.83 -6.75 -18.55
CA TYR A 35 -8.14 -5.50 -18.37
C TYR A 35 -6.65 -5.69 -18.56
N ASN A 36 -6.03 -4.82 -19.37
CA ASN A 36 -4.61 -4.79 -19.62
C ASN A 36 -3.99 -3.55 -18.94
N PRO A 37 -3.27 -3.72 -17.80
CA PRO A 37 -2.58 -2.61 -17.11
C PRO A 37 -1.52 -1.92 -17.98
N TYR A 38 -1.06 -2.61 -19.02
CA TYR A 38 0.01 -2.20 -19.93
C TYR A 38 -0.52 -1.70 -21.27
N SER A 39 -1.83 -1.44 -21.39
CA SER A 39 -2.44 -0.97 -22.64
C SER A 39 -1.93 0.42 -23.08
N GLY A 40 -1.53 1.25 -22.12
CA GLY A 40 -0.90 2.56 -22.35
C GLY A 40 0.63 2.52 -22.43
N SER A 41 1.27 1.35 -22.42
CA SER A 41 2.73 1.25 -22.48
C SER A 41 3.25 1.84 -23.79
N ASP A 42 4.09 2.86 -23.69
CA ASP A 42 4.84 3.38 -24.83
C ASP A 42 6.20 2.69 -24.90
N SER A 43 6.40 1.87 -25.93
CA SER A 43 7.65 1.15 -26.18
C SER A 43 8.87 2.07 -26.40
N THR A 44 8.65 3.35 -26.68
CA THR A 44 9.73 4.35 -26.80
C THR A 44 10.10 4.98 -25.45
N THR A 45 9.23 4.84 -24.46
CA THR A 45 9.48 5.32 -23.10
C THR A 45 10.24 4.25 -22.30
N VAL A 46 11.42 4.61 -21.79
CA VAL A 46 12.21 3.74 -20.93
C VAL A 46 11.55 3.61 -19.56
N TRP A 47 11.57 2.40 -18.98
CA TRP A 47 11.16 2.17 -17.59
C TRP A 47 11.97 3.04 -16.63
N LYS A 48 11.29 3.97 -15.95
CA LYS A 48 11.86 4.82 -14.91
C LYS A 48 11.80 4.09 -13.57
N ARG A 49 12.91 4.02 -12.84
CA ARG A 49 12.96 3.36 -11.53
C ARG A 49 12.45 4.31 -10.45
N ALA A 50 11.51 3.86 -9.63
CA ALA A 50 10.81 4.69 -8.65
C ALA A 50 10.75 4.03 -7.27
N THR A 51 10.69 4.87 -6.23
CA THR A 51 10.28 4.50 -4.88
C THR A 51 9.15 5.44 -4.44
N PHE A 52 8.09 4.86 -3.86
CA PHE A 52 6.88 5.58 -3.43
C PHE A 52 6.68 5.53 -1.92
N HIS A 53 7.70 5.13 -1.16
CA HIS A 53 7.65 5.09 0.29
C HIS A 53 9.05 5.26 0.89
N THR A 54 9.36 6.50 1.28
CA THR A 54 10.62 6.85 1.92
C THR A 54 10.41 7.95 2.95
N HIS A 55 11.24 7.93 3.99
CA HIS A 55 11.19 8.89 5.08
C HIS A 55 12.42 9.79 5.07
N THR A 56 12.20 11.04 5.47
CA THR A 56 13.23 12.06 5.63
C THR A 56 13.11 12.66 7.02
N LYS A 57 14.11 13.44 7.38
CA LYS A 57 14.04 14.30 8.55
C LYS A 57 12.92 15.33 8.35
N VAL A 58 12.10 15.49 9.37
CA VAL A 58 11.10 16.55 9.50
C VAL A 58 11.39 17.39 10.71
N ASP A 59 11.18 18.71 10.62
CA ASP A 59 11.48 19.63 11.73
C ASP A 59 10.39 19.59 12.83
N LYS A 60 9.20 19.08 12.50
CA LYS A 60 8.06 18.94 13.43
C LYS A 60 7.33 17.63 13.16
N GLY A 61 6.88 16.98 14.23
CA GLY A 61 6.13 15.72 14.16
C GLY A 61 6.98 14.50 14.49
N ILE A 62 6.61 13.36 13.94
CA ILE A 62 7.30 12.08 14.15
C ILE A 62 8.51 12.05 13.21
N ASN A 63 9.71 12.12 13.79
CA ASN A 63 10.95 12.11 13.04
C ASN A 63 11.61 10.73 13.15
N GLU A 64 11.68 10.01 12.03
CA GLU A 64 12.15 8.63 11.98
C GLU A 64 13.39 8.46 11.10
N CYS A 65 13.78 9.50 10.37
CA CYS A 65 14.97 9.51 9.53
C CYS A 65 15.87 10.69 9.91
N PRO A 66 17.17 10.47 10.18
CA PRO A 66 18.05 11.56 10.61
C PRO A 66 18.53 12.46 9.46
N TYR A 67 18.18 12.17 8.20
CA TYR A 67 18.69 12.84 7.00
C TYR A 67 17.62 13.68 6.30
N TYR A 68 17.97 14.89 5.87
CA TYR A 68 17.07 15.78 5.14
C TYR A 68 16.76 15.25 3.71
N PRO A 69 15.69 15.76 3.07
CA PRO A 69 15.20 15.24 1.78
C PRO A 69 16.24 15.25 0.65
N ASP A 70 17.11 16.25 0.62
CA ASP A 70 18.24 16.37 -0.32
C ASP A 70 19.18 15.16 -0.24
N VAL A 71 19.58 14.78 0.96
CA VAL A 71 20.45 13.61 1.18
C VAL A 71 19.75 12.32 0.78
N VAL A 72 18.48 12.16 1.14
CA VAL A 72 17.70 10.96 0.78
C VAL A 72 17.55 10.86 -0.74
N TYR A 73 17.24 11.97 -1.41
CA TYR A 73 17.12 12.05 -2.86
C TYR A 73 18.44 11.64 -3.53
N ASP A 74 19.55 12.28 -3.16
CA ASP A 74 20.86 12.06 -3.79
C ASP A 74 21.33 10.61 -3.67
N GLU A 75 21.07 9.95 -2.53
CA GLU A 75 21.37 8.52 -2.35
C GLU A 75 20.56 7.64 -3.31
N TYR A 76 19.26 7.88 -3.46
CA TYR A 76 18.44 7.15 -4.43
C TYR A 76 18.85 7.45 -5.89
N LYS A 77 19.16 8.71 -6.21
CA LYS A 77 19.65 9.11 -7.54
C LYS A 77 20.98 8.42 -7.88
N ALA A 78 21.91 8.33 -6.93
CA ALA A 78 23.17 7.62 -7.10
C ALA A 78 22.98 6.11 -7.36
N LEU A 79 21.86 5.55 -6.89
CA LEU A 79 21.45 4.15 -7.12
C LEU A 79 20.59 3.96 -8.38
N GLY A 80 20.46 5.00 -9.21
CA GLY A 80 19.76 4.95 -10.50
C GLY A 80 18.24 5.01 -10.39
N TYR A 81 17.70 5.60 -9.31
CA TYR A 81 16.28 5.94 -9.26
C TYR A 81 16.02 7.22 -10.03
N ASP A 82 14.90 7.26 -10.74
CA ASP A 82 14.40 8.41 -11.49
C ASP A 82 13.40 9.23 -10.68
N ILE A 83 12.57 8.55 -9.87
CA ILE A 83 11.48 9.14 -9.09
C ILE A 83 11.62 8.72 -7.63
N VAL A 84 11.53 9.69 -6.71
CA VAL A 84 11.63 9.47 -5.27
C VAL A 84 10.49 10.20 -4.58
N ALA A 85 9.59 9.46 -3.94
CA ALA A 85 8.52 10.04 -3.14
C ALA A 85 8.91 10.13 -1.67
N PHE A 86 8.67 11.29 -1.06
CA PHE A 86 8.79 11.48 0.38
C PHE A 86 7.41 11.35 1.02
N THR A 87 7.25 10.39 1.93
CA THR A 87 5.96 10.07 2.55
C THR A 87 6.10 10.03 4.07
N ASN A 88 6.55 11.14 4.66
CA ASN A 88 6.74 11.21 6.11
C ASN A 88 5.44 11.01 6.89
N HIS A 89 5.55 10.46 8.10
CA HIS A 89 4.40 10.23 8.95
C HIS A 89 3.66 11.51 9.29
N ASN A 90 2.45 11.65 8.76
CA ASN A 90 1.57 12.80 8.95
C ASN A 90 2.27 14.15 8.69
N ALA A 91 3.16 14.18 7.70
CA ALA A 91 3.88 15.39 7.30
C ALA A 91 4.16 15.36 5.80
N LEU A 92 3.77 16.43 5.11
CA LEU A 92 4.17 16.66 3.72
C LEU A 92 5.61 17.15 3.67
N THR A 93 6.34 16.77 2.63
CA THR A 93 7.74 17.15 2.43
C THR A 93 7.94 17.55 0.99
N ARG A 94 8.40 18.78 0.77
CA ARG A 94 8.68 19.30 -0.57
C ARG A 94 9.87 18.59 -1.18
N HIS A 95 9.83 18.44 -2.50
CA HIS A 95 10.98 17.99 -3.25
C HIS A 95 12.17 18.97 -3.05
N PRO A 96 13.40 18.49 -2.78
CA PRO A 96 14.50 19.36 -2.36
C PRO A 96 15.02 20.30 -3.46
N TYR A 97 14.73 20.00 -4.74
CA TYR A 97 15.36 20.68 -5.88
C TYR A 97 14.38 21.24 -6.93
N ASP A 98 13.16 20.74 -7.00
CA ASP A 98 12.19 21.09 -8.05
C ASP A 98 10.78 20.70 -7.62
N ASP A 99 9.95 21.71 -7.32
CA ASP A 99 8.58 21.51 -6.85
C ASP A 99 7.70 20.75 -7.87
N ARG A 100 8.05 20.74 -9.15
CA ARG A 100 7.28 20.00 -10.19
C ARG A 100 7.43 18.48 -10.07
N LEU A 101 8.46 18.03 -9.36
CA LEU A 101 8.73 16.61 -9.08
C LEU A 101 8.15 16.15 -7.73
N ASP A 102 7.51 17.07 -6.99
CA ASP A 102 6.80 16.72 -5.76
C ASP A 102 5.58 15.86 -6.09
N LEU A 103 5.45 14.71 -5.43
CA LEU A 103 4.29 13.82 -5.58
C LEU A 103 3.18 14.11 -4.55
N HIS A 104 3.40 15.12 -3.69
CA HIS A 104 2.44 15.60 -2.69
C HIS A 104 1.94 14.45 -1.80
N GLY A 105 2.89 13.71 -1.23
CA GLY A 105 2.67 12.46 -0.50
C GLY A 105 2.91 12.57 1.01
N TYR A 106 2.13 11.84 1.81
CA TYR A 106 2.46 11.57 3.21
C TYR A 106 1.98 10.18 3.64
N GLU A 107 2.62 9.60 4.65
CA GLU A 107 2.15 8.35 5.26
C GLU A 107 1.20 8.65 6.41
N HIS A 108 -0.07 8.27 6.28
CA HIS A 108 -1.06 8.41 7.33
C HIS A 108 -1.10 7.21 8.25
N GLY A 109 -0.86 7.45 9.54
CA GLY A 109 -1.09 6.50 10.61
C GLY A 109 -0.12 6.69 11.76
N TYR A 110 -0.63 6.98 12.96
CA TYR A 110 0.13 6.97 14.21
C TYR A 110 -0.48 5.97 15.23
N ASN A 111 -1.35 5.11 14.75
CA ASN A 111 -2.03 4.10 15.54
C ASN A 111 -1.13 2.96 16.00
N LEU A 112 -1.52 2.31 17.10
CA LEU A 112 -0.72 1.27 17.74
C LEU A 112 -0.54 0.01 16.88
N PHE A 113 -1.37 -0.20 15.86
CA PHE A 113 -1.31 -1.39 15.00
C PHE A 113 -0.43 -1.19 13.77
N LYS A 114 0.11 0.02 13.57
CA LYS A 114 0.86 0.40 12.36
C LYS A 114 0.07 0.14 11.08
N LEU A 115 -1.23 0.42 11.11
CA LEU A 115 -2.03 0.46 9.90
C LEU A 115 -1.72 1.77 9.20
N HIS A 116 -0.92 1.72 8.14
CA HIS A 116 -0.49 2.91 7.43
C HIS A 116 -1.06 2.96 6.00
N ASN A 117 -1.20 4.19 5.49
CA ASN A 117 -1.63 4.44 4.13
C ASN A 117 -0.86 5.62 3.57
N ASN A 118 -0.17 5.45 2.44
CA ASN A 118 0.33 6.61 1.70
C ASN A 118 -0.82 7.27 0.95
N ILE A 119 -0.91 8.59 1.11
CA ILE A 119 -1.88 9.43 0.38
C ILE A 119 -1.08 10.38 -0.49
N PHE A 120 -1.31 10.35 -1.81
CA PHE A 120 -0.67 11.24 -2.78
C PHE A 120 -1.66 12.23 -3.40
N GLY A 121 -1.14 13.32 -3.95
CA GLY A 121 -1.95 14.35 -4.62
C GLY A 121 -2.71 15.24 -3.66
N THR A 122 -2.14 15.50 -2.48
CA THR A 122 -2.78 16.33 -1.45
C THR A 122 -1.83 17.36 -0.88
N ASP A 123 -2.34 18.58 -0.67
CA ASP A 123 -1.65 19.64 0.08
C ASP A 123 -2.07 19.68 1.56
N LYS A 124 -2.85 18.69 2.01
CA LYS A 124 -3.35 18.60 3.38
C LYS A 124 -3.00 17.26 4.01
N VAL A 125 -2.53 17.34 5.26
CA VAL A 125 -2.35 16.18 6.12
C VAL A 125 -3.62 15.96 6.94
N GLN A 126 -4.18 14.75 6.86
CA GLN A 126 -5.25 14.34 7.77
C GLN A 126 -4.73 14.13 9.19
N LYS A 127 -5.30 14.86 10.15
CA LYS A 127 -4.82 14.88 11.55
C LYS A 127 -5.45 13.81 12.44
N TYR A 128 -6.71 13.46 12.17
CA TYR A 128 -7.40 12.44 12.96
C TYR A 128 -7.01 11.05 12.45
N ASP A 129 -6.60 10.19 13.37
CA ASP A 129 -6.41 8.76 13.16
C ASP A 129 -7.20 7.99 14.23
N ILE A 130 -7.45 6.70 14.01
CA ILE A 130 -7.99 5.81 15.05
C ILE A 130 -6.82 5.18 15.79
N LEU A 131 -6.62 5.52 17.06
CA LEU A 131 -5.48 5.04 17.86
C LEU A 131 -5.37 3.51 17.92
N ILE A 132 -6.51 2.81 17.94
CA ILE A 132 -6.55 1.34 17.96
C ILE A 132 -7.64 0.83 16.98
N PRO A 133 -7.27 0.51 15.72
CA PRO A 133 -8.21 0.13 14.68
C PRO A 133 -8.62 -1.36 14.79
N PHE A 134 -9.25 -1.73 15.91
CA PHE A 134 -9.68 -3.10 16.21
C PHE A 134 -10.55 -3.71 15.11
N PHE A 135 -11.60 -3.01 14.68
CA PHE A 135 -12.56 -3.53 13.71
C PHE A 135 -12.19 -3.16 12.26
N ASP A 136 -12.57 -3.98 11.28
CA ASP A 136 -12.38 -3.64 9.86
C ASP A 136 -13.07 -2.32 9.51
N SER A 137 -14.17 -1.97 10.18
CA SER A 137 -14.83 -0.67 9.99
C SER A 137 -13.95 0.51 10.40
N HIS A 138 -13.15 0.35 11.46
CA HIS A 138 -12.16 1.37 11.85
C HIS A 138 -11.09 1.52 10.77
N LYS A 139 -10.59 0.38 10.26
CA LYS A 139 -9.56 0.36 9.21
C LYS A 139 -10.06 1.04 7.93
N GLN A 140 -11.27 0.70 7.47
CA GLN A 140 -11.90 1.33 6.30
C GLN A 140 -12.19 2.81 6.54
N PHE A 141 -12.74 3.18 7.70
CA PHE A 141 -13.03 4.58 8.00
C PHE A 141 -11.76 5.44 8.04
N LYS A 142 -10.69 4.97 8.69
CA LYS A 142 -9.38 5.62 8.68
C LYS A 142 -8.92 5.85 7.25
N MET A 143 -8.91 4.80 6.43
CA MET A 143 -8.42 4.86 5.06
C MET A 143 -9.24 5.84 4.21
N ASN A 144 -10.57 5.78 4.29
CA ASN A 144 -11.47 6.73 3.62
C ASN A 144 -11.23 8.18 4.06
N LEU A 145 -11.00 8.38 5.36
CA LEU A 145 -10.79 9.70 5.92
C LEU A 145 -9.43 10.27 5.50
N ALA A 146 -8.39 9.44 5.45
CA ALA A 146 -7.07 9.82 4.99
C ALA A 146 -7.06 10.15 3.49
N GLY A 147 -7.72 9.31 2.68
CA GLY A 147 -7.81 9.48 1.23
C GLY A 147 -8.77 10.58 0.77
N LYS A 148 -9.55 11.19 1.67
CA LYS A 148 -10.61 12.15 1.30
C LYS A 148 -10.11 13.34 0.47
N ASP A 149 -8.92 13.85 0.79
CA ASP A 149 -8.32 15.01 0.12
C ASP A 149 -7.19 14.61 -0.85
N GLY A 150 -6.95 13.31 -1.06
CA GLY A 150 -5.91 12.78 -1.94
C GLY A 150 -6.46 12.14 -3.22
N GLU A 151 -5.59 11.95 -4.21
CA GLU A 151 -5.94 11.35 -5.50
C GLU A 151 -5.56 9.87 -5.59
N ILE A 152 -4.56 9.44 -4.82
CA ILE A 152 -4.16 8.03 -4.72
C ILE A 152 -4.04 7.66 -3.24
N THR A 153 -4.69 6.56 -2.86
CA THR A 153 -4.53 5.89 -1.58
C THR A 153 -3.80 4.57 -1.77
N VAL A 154 -2.73 4.37 -1.01
CA VAL A 154 -1.96 3.14 -0.92
C VAL A 154 -2.29 2.42 0.38
N LEU A 155 -2.48 1.10 0.33
CA LEU A 155 -2.43 0.26 1.53
C LEU A 155 -0.99 -0.18 1.77
N ASN A 156 -0.35 0.41 2.79
CA ASN A 156 1.06 0.16 3.06
C ASN A 156 1.24 -1.17 3.79
N HIS A 157 2.26 -1.90 3.37
CA HIS A 157 2.82 -3.09 4.00
C HIS A 157 1.87 -3.96 4.86
N PRO A 158 0.74 -4.46 4.30
CA PRO A 158 -0.29 -5.18 5.04
C PRO A 158 0.23 -6.46 5.73
N ASP A 159 1.33 -7.05 5.25
CA ASP A 159 1.99 -8.20 5.86
C ASP A 159 2.70 -7.87 7.19
N ARG A 160 3.08 -6.60 7.40
CA ARG A 160 3.72 -6.11 8.62
C ARG A 160 2.74 -5.48 9.62
N THR A 161 1.49 -5.26 9.20
CA THR A 161 0.48 -4.56 10.00
C THR A 161 -0.30 -5.52 10.89
N LEU A 162 -0.39 -5.18 12.18
CA LEU A 162 -1.11 -6.00 13.14
C LEU A 162 -2.62 -6.01 12.85
N GLY A 163 -3.20 -7.21 12.81
CA GLY A 163 -4.65 -7.37 12.65
C GLY A 163 -5.15 -7.27 11.21
N ILE A 164 -4.26 -7.31 10.21
CA ILE A 164 -4.65 -7.59 8.82
C ILE A 164 -4.74 -9.11 8.62
N THR A 165 -5.91 -9.55 8.17
CA THR A 165 -6.25 -10.95 7.92
C THR A 165 -6.83 -11.11 6.52
N THR A 166 -7.05 -12.35 6.07
CA THR A 166 -7.73 -12.64 4.79
C THR A 166 -9.10 -11.97 4.75
N ARG A 167 -9.87 -12.07 5.84
CA ARG A 167 -11.15 -11.39 5.99
C ARG A 167 -11.06 -9.87 5.90
N THR A 168 -9.95 -9.28 6.34
CA THR A 168 -9.71 -7.85 6.20
C THR A 168 -9.48 -7.49 4.74
N MET A 169 -8.67 -8.26 4.01
CA MET A 169 -8.42 -8.05 2.58
C MET A 169 -9.67 -8.29 1.72
N GLU A 170 -10.55 -9.20 2.13
CA GLU A 170 -11.87 -9.43 1.55
C GLU A 170 -12.84 -8.23 1.69
N ARG A 171 -12.54 -7.30 2.60
CA ARG A 171 -13.45 -6.22 3.01
C ARG A 171 -12.96 -4.83 2.65
N LEU A 172 -11.69 -4.57 2.89
CA LEU A 172 -11.10 -3.26 2.63
C LEU A 172 -11.10 -2.97 1.13
N SER A 173 -11.54 -1.78 0.78
CA SER A 173 -11.68 -1.31 -0.61
C SER A 173 -11.35 0.18 -0.71
N GLY A 174 -11.22 0.70 -1.94
CA GLY A 174 -10.99 2.14 -2.18
C GLY A 174 -9.53 2.58 -2.18
N TYR A 175 -8.57 1.65 -2.03
CA TYR A 175 -7.15 1.90 -2.30
C TYR A 175 -6.82 1.51 -3.75
N GLN A 176 -6.09 2.35 -4.47
CA GLN A 176 -5.69 2.07 -5.86
C GLN A 176 -4.42 1.23 -5.91
N LEU A 177 -3.55 1.40 -4.92
CA LEU A 177 -2.26 0.72 -4.82
C LEU A 177 -2.15 -0.04 -3.50
N ILE A 178 -1.35 -1.10 -3.51
CA ILE A 178 -1.00 -1.87 -2.32
C ILE A 178 0.50 -2.13 -2.35
N GLU A 179 1.16 -2.00 -1.19
CA GLU A 179 2.55 -2.41 -1.07
C GLU A 179 2.64 -3.91 -0.79
N GLY A 180 2.84 -4.71 -1.83
CA GLY A 180 3.18 -6.11 -1.68
C GLY A 180 4.68 -6.31 -1.44
N ASP A 181 5.07 -7.56 -1.15
CA ASP A 181 6.45 -7.96 -0.81
C ASP A 181 7.10 -6.95 0.14
N SER A 182 6.46 -6.70 1.28
CA SER A 182 6.82 -5.62 2.20
C SER A 182 7.75 -6.07 3.35
N GLY A 183 8.41 -7.22 3.21
CA GLY A 183 9.25 -7.83 4.26
C GLY A 183 10.40 -6.99 4.81
N PHE A 184 11.00 -7.42 5.92
CA PHE A 184 12.17 -6.77 6.52
C PHE A 184 13.50 -7.04 5.78
N GLY A 185 13.44 -7.65 4.59
CA GLY A 185 14.56 -7.77 3.66
C GLY A 185 15.33 -9.07 3.86
N GLU A 186 16.61 -8.99 4.20
CA GLU A 186 17.40 -10.19 4.56
C GLU A 186 17.13 -10.64 6.01
N ARG A 187 16.65 -9.71 6.86
CA ARG A 187 16.40 -9.97 8.28
C ARG A 187 15.29 -11.00 8.51
N ASP A 188 14.35 -11.10 7.59
CA ASP A 188 13.25 -12.07 7.64
C ASP A 188 13.45 -13.22 6.65
N SER A 189 14.64 -13.41 6.07
CA SER A 189 14.92 -14.46 5.07
C SER A 189 13.95 -14.45 3.87
N GLY A 190 13.30 -13.32 3.59
CA GLY A 190 12.25 -13.25 2.58
C GLY A 190 10.87 -13.74 3.04
N GLU A 191 10.57 -13.87 4.34
CA GLU A 191 9.22 -14.20 4.83
C GLU A 191 8.17 -13.16 4.39
N GLY A 192 8.53 -11.89 4.24
CA GLY A 192 7.62 -10.89 3.68
C GLY A 192 7.52 -10.89 2.15
N THR A 193 7.91 -11.97 1.46
CA THR A 193 7.87 -12.09 -0.02
C THR A 193 6.57 -12.65 -0.57
N HIS A 194 5.63 -13.01 0.30
CA HIS A 194 4.37 -13.57 -0.14
C HIS A 194 3.43 -12.42 -0.44
N LEU A 195 3.19 -12.15 -1.73
CA LEU A 195 2.14 -11.26 -2.24
C LEU A 195 0.71 -11.68 -1.82
N LYS A 196 0.59 -12.48 -0.75
CA LYS A 196 -0.59 -13.12 -0.23
C LYS A 196 -1.70 -12.12 0.07
N ARG A 197 -1.40 -10.98 0.71
CA ARG A 197 -2.43 -9.96 0.99
C ARG A 197 -2.98 -9.33 -0.27
N TRP A 198 -2.14 -9.13 -1.28
CA TRP A 198 -2.58 -8.65 -2.57
C TRP A 198 -3.40 -9.71 -3.32
N ASP A 199 -2.96 -10.97 -3.32
CA ASP A 199 -3.73 -12.07 -3.91
C ASP A 199 -5.09 -12.25 -3.23
N GLU A 200 -5.17 -12.11 -1.90
CA GLU A 200 -6.42 -12.15 -1.14
C GLU A 200 -7.37 -11.02 -1.56
N ALA A 201 -6.85 -9.79 -1.74
CA ALA A 201 -7.64 -8.66 -2.23
C ALA A 201 -8.16 -8.90 -3.64
N LEU A 202 -7.28 -9.27 -4.57
CA LEU A 202 -7.63 -9.57 -5.96
C LEU A 202 -8.67 -10.70 -6.04
N SER A 203 -8.50 -11.74 -5.24
CA SER A 203 -9.41 -12.90 -5.22
C SER A 203 -10.78 -12.58 -4.66
N ALA A 204 -10.88 -11.52 -3.84
CA ALA A 204 -12.13 -11.01 -3.31
C ALA A 204 -12.83 -9.98 -4.22
N GLY A 205 -12.22 -9.63 -5.36
CA GLY A 205 -12.74 -8.63 -6.30
C GLY A 205 -12.29 -7.20 -6.02
N HIS A 206 -11.32 -6.99 -5.14
CA HIS A 206 -10.75 -5.67 -4.85
C HIS A 206 -9.52 -5.46 -5.72
N TYR A 207 -9.70 -4.81 -6.86
CA TYR A 207 -8.61 -4.57 -7.79
C TYR A 207 -7.71 -3.44 -7.29
N SER A 208 -6.41 -3.72 -7.18
CA SER A 208 -5.37 -2.74 -6.91
C SER A 208 -4.09 -3.15 -7.62
N HIS A 209 -3.22 -2.18 -7.92
CA HIS A 209 -1.89 -2.45 -8.46
C HIS A 209 -0.88 -2.63 -7.33
N ASN A 210 0.11 -3.48 -7.57
CA ASN A 210 1.14 -3.78 -6.57
C ASN A 210 2.35 -2.90 -6.78
N ILE A 211 2.65 -2.03 -5.83
CA ILE A 211 3.90 -1.27 -5.81
C ILE A 211 4.87 -1.88 -4.80
N LEU A 212 6.17 -1.68 -5.03
CA LEU A 212 7.22 -2.01 -4.08
C LEU A 212 8.04 -0.76 -3.80
N SER A 213 8.24 -0.49 -2.51
CA SER A 213 9.08 0.57 -1.98
C SER A 213 9.81 0.07 -0.73
N ASP A 214 10.88 0.77 -0.35
CA ASP A 214 11.74 0.30 0.75
C ASP A 214 11.15 0.58 2.14
N ASP A 215 10.24 1.56 2.30
CA ASP A 215 9.86 2.12 3.61
C ASP A 215 11.12 2.50 4.40
N ASN A 216 11.94 3.34 3.74
CA ASN A 216 13.31 3.58 4.16
C ASN A 216 13.43 4.73 5.17
N HIS A 217 13.97 4.43 6.35
CA HIS A 217 14.29 5.40 7.41
C HIS A 217 15.78 5.75 7.49
N ASN A 218 16.64 5.14 6.68
CA ASN A 218 18.08 5.43 6.68
C ASN A 218 18.69 5.19 5.29
N PRO A 219 18.82 6.23 4.45
CA PRO A 219 19.36 6.10 3.10
C PRO A 219 20.83 5.68 3.08
N LYS A 220 21.58 5.86 4.18
CA LYS A 220 22.98 5.44 4.28
C LYS A 220 23.15 3.98 4.68
N ASN A 221 22.06 3.23 4.90
CA ASN A 221 22.14 1.80 5.22
C ASN A 221 22.02 0.95 3.93
N PRO A 222 23.12 0.37 3.42
CA PRO A 222 23.12 -0.37 2.16
C PRO A 222 22.26 -1.63 2.17
N THR A 223 21.89 -2.14 3.35
CA THR A 223 21.02 -3.32 3.49
C THR A 223 19.52 -2.98 3.41
N ARG A 224 19.17 -1.68 3.44
CA ARG A 224 17.78 -1.19 3.52
C ARG A 224 17.36 -0.29 2.37
N ILE A 225 18.31 0.35 1.69
CA ILE A 225 18.03 1.17 0.51
C ILE A 225 18.06 0.33 -0.77
N ALA A 226 17.21 0.69 -1.73
CA ALA A 226 17.17 0.15 -3.08
C ALA A 226 16.92 -1.36 -3.18
N ARG A 227 16.19 -1.91 -2.20
CA ARG A 227 15.75 -3.31 -2.13
C ARG A 227 14.51 -3.54 -2.96
N ARG A 228 13.66 -2.53 -2.99
CA ARG A 228 12.30 -2.56 -3.54
C ARG A 228 12.12 -1.34 -4.42
N SER A 229 11.68 -1.60 -5.63
CA SER A 229 11.46 -0.57 -6.63
C SER A 229 10.23 -0.86 -7.45
N THR A 230 9.66 0.23 -7.96
CA THR A 230 8.61 0.21 -8.96
C THR A 230 9.18 0.80 -10.25
N TRP A 231 9.06 0.09 -11.36
CA TRP A 231 9.56 0.50 -12.67
C TRP A 231 8.39 0.95 -13.51
N ILE A 232 8.30 2.25 -13.77
CA ILE A 232 7.13 2.92 -14.33
C ILE A 232 7.40 3.40 -15.76
N ASN A 233 6.48 3.09 -16.67
CA ASN A 233 6.50 3.61 -18.04
C ASN A 233 5.65 4.88 -18.06
N THR A 234 6.35 6.01 -18.01
CA THR A 234 5.74 7.34 -17.90
C THR A 234 6.64 8.34 -18.63
N PRO A 235 6.09 9.36 -19.33
CA PRO A 235 6.91 10.27 -20.12
C PRO A 235 7.84 11.13 -19.26
N SER A 236 7.43 11.54 -18.06
CA SER A 236 8.25 12.37 -17.17
C SER A 236 8.14 11.93 -15.69
N ALA A 237 8.91 12.58 -14.82
CA ALA A 237 8.84 12.39 -13.37
C ALA A 237 7.85 13.34 -12.68
N GLN A 238 7.08 14.13 -13.44
CA GLN A 238 6.07 15.04 -12.89
C GLN A 238 4.87 14.27 -12.38
N TYR A 239 4.24 14.80 -11.33
CA TYR A 239 3.19 14.09 -10.60
C TYR A 239 2.02 13.60 -11.47
N ASN A 240 1.50 14.40 -12.40
CA ASN A 240 0.36 13.98 -13.23
C ASN A 240 0.72 12.78 -14.13
N ASP A 241 1.89 12.79 -14.77
CA ASP A 241 2.35 11.68 -15.62
C ASP A 241 2.60 10.41 -14.79
N VAL A 242 3.12 10.57 -13.58
CA VAL A 242 3.33 9.47 -12.63
C VAL A 242 2.00 8.92 -12.13
N LYS A 243 1.06 9.79 -11.77
CA LYS A 243 -0.30 9.45 -11.32
C LYS A 243 -1.05 8.64 -12.38
N GLU A 244 -1.04 9.09 -13.64
CA GLU A 244 -1.71 8.38 -14.73
C GLU A 244 -1.13 6.97 -14.93
N ALA A 245 0.19 6.83 -14.90
CA ALA A 245 0.85 5.53 -15.01
C ALA A 245 0.58 4.64 -13.77
N LEU A 246 0.52 5.19 -12.56
CA LEU A 246 0.15 4.45 -11.34
C LEU A 246 -1.31 3.99 -11.34
N LEU A 247 -2.25 4.83 -11.78
CA LEU A 247 -3.68 4.50 -11.81
C LEU A 247 -4.00 3.48 -12.92
N SER A 248 -3.36 3.60 -14.08
CA SER A 248 -3.52 2.62 -15.17
C SER A 248 -2.81 1.28 -14.88
N GLY A 249 -1.75 1.30 -14.08
CA GLY A 249 -0.95 0.10 -13.80
C GLY A 249 0.17 -0.14 -14.81
N ASN A 250 0.58 0.91 -15.55
CA ASN A 250 1.65 0.85 -16.56
C ASN A 250 3.05 0.82 -15.92
N PHE A 251 3.26 -0.19 -15.08
CA PHE A 251 4.49 -0.40 -14.31
C PHE A 251 4.61 -1.86 -13.87
N TYR A 252 5.80 -2.24 -13.43
CA TYR A 252 6.03 -3.49 -12.72
C TYR A 252 6.85 -3.22 -11.47
N SER A 253 6.87 -4.17 -10.55
CA SER A 253 7.65 -4.04 -9.31
C SER A 253 8.81 -5.02 -9.29
N MET A 254 9.85 -4.65 -8.56
CA MET A 254 11.06 -5.44 -8.44
C MET A 254 11.56 -5.46 -7.01
N ARG A 255 11.91 -6.67 -6.54
CA ARG A 255 12.76 -6.87 -5.37
C ARG A 255 14.17 -7.24 -5.83
N THR A 256 15.18 -6.64 -5.22
CA THR A 256 16.59 -6.80 -5.59
C THR A 256 17.46 -7.11 -4.36
N PRO A 257 18.39 -8.08 -4.47
CA PRO A 257 19.46 -8.35 -3.49
C PRO A 257 20.49 -7.23 -3.35
N THR A 258 21.39 -7.34 -2.35
CA THR A 258 22.19 -6.18 -1.92
C THR A 258 23.37 -6.06 -2.86
N GLY A 259 23.67 -4.85 -3.31
CA GLY A 259 24.85 -4.59 -4.13
C GLY A 259 24.73 -5.04 -5.59
N ILE A 260 23.53 -5.33 -6.09
CA ILE A 260 23.31 -5.51 -7.53
C ILE A 260 23.27 -4.12 -8.20
N PRO A 261 24.19 -3.81 -9.14
CA PRO A 261 24.20 -2.52 -9.84
C PRO A 261 22.93 -2.31 -10.68
N SER A 262 22.41 -1.07 -10.72
CA SER A 262 21.16 -0.74 -11.44
C SER A 262 21.19 -1.12 -12.93
N ASP A 263 22.34 -0.96 -13.60
CA ASP A 263 22.51 -1.27 -15.02
C ASP A 263 22.54 -2.77 -15.32
N SER A 264 22.75 -3.62 -14.30
CA SER A 264 22.75 -5.08 -14.44
C SER A 264 21.38 -5.71 -14.17
N LEU A 265 20.40 -4.91 -13.72
CA LEU A 265 19.09 -5.43 -13.34
C LEU A 265 18.32 -5.94 -14.58
N PRO A 266 17.70 -7.12 -14.49
CA PRO A 266 16.78 -7.57 -15.52
C PRO A 266 15.58 -6.63 -15.63
N ARG A 267 15.01 -6.48 -16.82
CA ARG A 267 13.84 -5.62 -17.07
C ARG A 267 12.78 -6.34 -17.87
N VAL A 268 11.56 -5.83 -17.78
CA VAL A 268 10.50 -6.18 -18.72
C VAL A 268 10.86 -5.53 -20.07
N ALA A 269 11.08 -6.34 -21.09
CA ALA A 269 11.35 -5.87 -22.45
C ALA A 269 10.05 -5.58 -23.21
N ASP A 270 9.02 -6.38 -22.99
CA ASP A 270 7.69 -6.22 -23.56
C ASP A 270 6.66 -6.90 -22.65
N ILE A 271 5.48 -6.32 -22.52
CA ILE A 271 4.36 -6.93 -21.81
C ILE A 271 3.05 -6.45 -22.46
N ALA A 272 2.20 -7.40 -22.84
CA ALA A 272 1.00 -7.09 -23.59
C ALA A 272 -0.09 -8.15 -23.41
N LEU A 273 -1.31 -7.77 -23.78
CA LEU A 273 -2.43 -8.66 -23.97
C LEU A 273 -2.84 -8.65 -25.45
N ARG A 274 -2.90 -9.82 -26.10
CA ARG A 274 -3.40 -9.99 -27.47
C ARG A 274 -4.56 -10.97 -27.48
N GLY A 275 -5.78 -10.45 -27.64
CA GLY A 275 -6.98 -11.25 -27.40
C GLY A 275 -7.06 -11.66 -25.93
N ASP A 276 -6.96 -12.96 -25.66
CA ASP A 276 -6.89 -13.56 -24.33
C ASP A 276 -5.47 -14.00 -23.93
N THR A 277 -4.48 -13.75 -24.80
CA THR A 277 -3.11 -14.21 -24.61
C THR A 277 -2.25 -13.12 -23.98
N ILE A 278 -1.81 -13.36 -22.75
CA ILE A 278 -0.83 -12.54 -22.04
C ILE A 278 0.57 -12.89 -22.52
N ILE A 279 1.35 -11.87 -22.85
CA ILE A 279 2.72 -12.01 -23.34
C ILE A 279 3.63 -11.23 -22.41
N LEU A 280 4.71 -11.87 -21.96
CA LEU A 280 5.80 -11.23 -21.23
C LEU A 280 7.13 -11.58 -21.90
N ALA A 281 7.94 -10.56 -22.16
CA ALA A 281 9.33 -10.68 -22.55
C ALA A 281 10.24 -9.95 -21.55
N LEU A 282 11.40 -10.53 -21.27
CA LEU A 282 12.40 -10.07 -20.31
C LEU A 282 13.73 -9.85 -21.03
N THR A 283 14.55 -8.94 -20.52
CA THR A 283 15.86 -8.63 -21.11
C THR A 283 16.92 -9.72 -20.90
N SER A 284 16.71 -10.60 -19.91
CA SER A 284 17.57 -11.75 -19.63
C SER A 284 16.74 -12.95 -19.15
N PRO A 285 17.26 -14.19 -19.25
CA PRO A 285 16.52 -15.37 -18.85
C PRO A 285 16.22 -15.36 -17.35
N ALA A 286 14.93 -15.49 -17.00
CA ALA A 286 14.52 -15.77 -15.63
C ALA A 286 14.71 -17.25 -15.31
N GLN A 287 15.12 -17.57 -14.09
CA GLN A 287 15.20 -18.95 -13.60
C GLN A 287 13.81 -19.62 -13.66
N SER A 288 12.79 -18.89 -13.23
CA SER A 288 11.39 -19.29 -13.36
C SER A 288 10.49 -18.09 -13.63
N ILE A 289 9.44 -18.31 -14.41
CA ILE A 289 8.30 -17.41 -14.55
C ILE A 289 7.05 -18.16 -14.11
N GLU A 290 6.49 -17.75 -12.98
CA GLU A 290 5.26 -18.29 -12.40
C GLU A 290 4.05 -17.53 -12.97
N ILE A 291 3.07 -18.26 -13.50
CA ILE A 291 1.76 -17.73 -13.86
C ILE A 291 0.82 -17.98 -12.69
N ILE A 292 0.28 -16.92 -12.09
CA ILE A 292 -0.44 -16.98 -10.82
C ILE A 292 -1.85 -16.40 -10.98
N SER A 293 -2.83 -17.11 -10.43
CA SER A 293 -4.24 -16.73 -10.41
C SER A 293 -4.80 -16.72 -8.98
N GLN A 294 -6.12 -16.88 -8.86
CA GLN A 294 -6.90 -16.76 -7.63
C GLN A 294 -6.24 -17.45 -6.42
N ASN A 295 -6.26 -16.75 -5.29
CA ASN A 295 -5.66 -17.12 -4.01
C ASN A 295 -4.14 -17.41 -4.09
N GLY A 296 -3.45 -16.87 -5.09
CA GLY A 296 -2.03 -17.12 -5.33
C GLY A 296 -1.76 -18.50 -5.95
N GLU A 297 -2.76 -19.16 -6.54
CA GLU A 297 -2.60 -20.46 -7.19
C GLU A 297 -1.68 -20.35 -8.41
N VAL A 298 -0.60 -21.14 -8.44
CA VAL A 298 0.30 -21.24 -9.59
C VAL A 298 -0.34 -22.12 -10.67
N LYS A 299 -0.73 -21.51 -11.79
CA LYS A 299 -1.32 -22.20 -12.95
C LYS A 299 -0.29 -22.84 -13.87
N GLY A 300 0.94 -22.33 -13.83
CA GLY A 300 2.04 -22.84 -14.63
C GLY A 300 3.36 -22.20 -14.24
N VAL A 301 4.45 -22.89 -14.58
CA VAL A 301 5.82 -22.41 -14.39
C VAL A 301 6.60 -22.67 -15.66
N VAL A 302 7.29 -21.65 -16.16
CA VAL A 302 8.23 -21.78 -17.28
C VAL A 302 9.63 -21.44 -16.79
N SER A 303 10.58 -22.33 -17.00
CA SER A 303 11.94 -22.19 -16.45
C SER A 303 12.95 -21.76 -17.51
N ASN A 304 13.98 -21.04 -17.07
CA ASN A 304 15.14 -20.61 -17.87
C ASN A 304 14.77 -19.98 -19.22
N CYS A 305 13.91 -18.97 -19.19
CA CYS A 305 13.38 -18.35 -20.41
C CYS A 305 13.30 -16.82 -20.31
N THR A 306 13.37 -16.16 -21.45
CA THR A 306 13.18 -14.71 -21.59
C THR A 306 11.76 -14.34 -22.00
N ARG A 307 10.93 -15.31 -22.38
CA ARG A 307 9.60 -15.05 -22.94
C ARG A 307 8.62 -16.12 -22.54
N VAL A 308 7.42 -15.70 -22.15
CA VAL A 308 6.28 -16.58 -21.90
C VAL A 308 5.04 -16.02 -22.59
N GLN A 309 4.16 -16.94 -23.01
CA GLN A 309 2.82 -16.62 -23.49
C GLN A 309 1.83 -17.50 -22.73
N TYR A 310 0.72 -16.91 -22.31
CA TYR A 310 -0.30 -17.61 -21.52
C TYR A 310 -1.69 -17.21 -21.97
N ILE A 311 -2.52 -18.19 -22.32
CA ILE A 311 -3.93 -17.99 -22.70
C ILE A 311 -4.75 -18.00 -21.41
N MET A 312 -5.28 -16.84 -21.03
CA MET A 312 -6.10 -16.70 -19.83
C MET A 312 -7.46 -17.40 -20.01
N GLN A 313 -7.73 -18.42 -19.21
CA GLN A 313 -8.93 -19.24 -19.35
C GLN A 313 -10.18 -18.49 -18.88
N PRO A 314 -11.38 -18.77 -19.45
CA PRO A 314 -12.63 -18.09 -19.11
C PRO A 314 -12.97 -18.03 -17.61
N GLN A 315 -12.60 -19.07 -16.86
CA GLN A 315 -12.85 -19.20 -15.42
C GLN A 315 -11.82 -18.50 -14.52
N GLU A 316 -10.71 -18.00 -15.08
CA GLU A 316 -9.66 -17.37 -14.30
C GLU A 316 -10.03 -15.90 -14.04
N PRO A 317 -10.17 -15.47 -12.78
CA PRO A 317 -10.59 -14.09 -12.48
C PRO A 317 -9.48 -13.10 -12.80
N TYR A 318 -8.23 -13.48 -12.54
CA TYR A 318 -7.06 -12.69 -12.90
C TYR A 318 -5.85 -13.59 -13.16
N ILE A 319 -4.86 -13.03 -13.84
CA ILE A 319 -3.53 -13.61 -14.01
C ILE A 319 -2.49 -12.52 -13.75
N ARG A 320 -1.47 -12.85 -12.95
CA ARG A 320 -0.23 -12.06 -12.82
C ARG A 320 0.97 -12.97 -12.98
N LEU A 321 2.12 -12.38 -13.31
CA LEU A 321 3.36 -13.12 -13.52
C LEU A 321 4.41 -12.70 -12.51
N THR A 322 5.16 -13.68 -12.02
CA THR A 322 6.34 -13.48 -11.17
C THR A 322 7.55 -14.10 -11.85
N ALA A 323 8.55 -13.30 -12.21
CA ALA A 323 9.81 -13.79 -12.76
C ALA A 323 10.90 -13.76 -11.68
N ARG A 324 11.51 -14.92 -11.39
CA ARG A 324 12.58 -15.08 -10.39
C ARG A 324 13.90 -15.33 -11.07
N TYR A 325 14.95 -14.72 -10.54
CA TYR A 325 16.32 -14.86 -11.03
C TYR A 325 17.20 -15.55 -9.98
N GLN A 326 18.26 -16.20 -10.44
CA GLN A 326 19.09 -17.07 -9.62
C GLN A 326 19.82 -16.31 -8.50
N GLU A 327 20.22 -15.07 -8.75
CA GLU A 327 20.86 -14.18 -7.79
C GLU A 327 19.88 -13.63 -6.74
N GLY A 328 18.57 -13.82 -6.93
CA GLY A 328 17.53 -13.47 -5.97
C GLY A 328 16.69 -12.24 -6.36
N THR A 329 16.94 -11.62 -7.52
CA THR A 329 16.06 -10.60 -8.08
C THR A 329 14.71 -11.21 -8.42
N VAL A 330 13.63 -10.47 -8.19
CA VAL A 330 12.27 -10.88 -8.56
C VAL A 330 11.54 -9.73 -9.19
N ILE A 331 10.90 -9.98 -10.33
CA ILE A 331 9.98 -9.05 -11.01
C ILE A 331 8.54 -9.53 -10.80
N TYR A 332 7.66 -8.60 -10.43
CA TYR A 332 6.23 -8.80 -10.26
C TYR A 332 5.47 -7.92 -11.24
N THR A 333 4.63 -8.51 -12.09
CA THR A 333 3.74 -7.75 -12.97
C THR A 333 2.46 -7.38 -12.22
N ASN A 334 1.77 -6.33 -12.68
CA ASN A 334 0.37 -6.08 -12.34
C ASN A 334 -0.53 -7.19 -12.90
N ALA A 335 -1.73 -7.31 -12.34
CA ALA A 335 -2.68 -8.36 -12.69
C ALA A 335 -3.53 -7.98 -13.90
N PHE A 336 -3.60 -8.88 -14.89
CA PHE A 336 -4.64 -8.86 -15.92
C PHE A 336 -5.90 -9.46 -15.31
N ALA A 337 -7.01 -8.72 -15.25
CA ALA A 337 -8.20 -9.16 -14.53
C ALA A 337 -9.47 -9.03 -15.38
N ARG A 338 -10.43 -9.92 -15.13
CA ARG A 338 -11.73 -9.87 -15.80
C ARG A 338 -12.57 -8.70 -15.34
N TYR A 339 -13.40 -8.20 -16.23
CA TYR A 339 -14.40 -7.20 -15.88
C TYR A 339 -15.56 -7.22 -16.87
N SER A 340 -16.74 -6.81 -16.39
CA SER A 340 -17.97 -6.83 -17.17
C SER A 340 -18.41 -5.46 -17.66
N GLN A 341 -18.13 -4.39 -16.90
CA GLN A 341 -18.60 -3.02 -17.18
C GLN A 341 -17.53 -1.99 -16.84
N GLY A 342 -17.65 -0.79 -17.43
CA GLY A 342 -16.67 0.28 -17.26
C GLY A 342 -15.44 0.13 -18.15
N GLU A 343 -14.37 0.82 -17.76
CA GLU A 343 -13.08 0.83 -18.46
C GLU A 343 -12.03 -0.06 -17.76
N SER A 344 -12.22 -0.38 -16.47
CA SER A 344 -11.33 -1.20 -15.66
C SER A 344 -12.08 -2.01 -14.59
N PRO A 345 -11.45 -3.04 -14.00
CA PRO A 345 -11.97 -3.79 -12.85
C PRO A 345 -11.91 -3.01 -11.53
N TYR A 346 -11.34 -1.79 -11.55
CA TYR A 346 -11.23 -0.97 -10.35
C TYR A 346 -12.62 -0.53 -9.88
N ASN A 347 -12.93 -0.82 -8.62
CA ASN A 347 -14.14 -0.35 -7.97
C ASN A 347 -13.78 0.54 -6.78
N GLY A 348 -13.93 1.86 -6.98
CA GLY A 348 -13.69 2.86 -5.94
C GLY A 348 -14.84 3.01 -4.94
N ALA A 349 -15.91 2.20 -5.04
CA ALA A 349 -17.04 2.30 -4.13
C ALA A 349 -16.60 1.96 -2.70
N THR A 350 -16.89 2.86 -1.78
CA THR A 350 -16.74 2.57 -0.36
C THR A 350 -17.91 1.70 0.11
N PRO A 351 -17.70 0.81 1.10
CA PRO A 351 -18.77 -0.01 1.64
C PRO A 351 -19.91 0.85 2.21
N GLU A 352 -21.15 0.36 2.15
CA GLU A 352 -22.29 1.09 2.70
C GLU A 352 -22.20 1.22 4.23
N ILE A 353 -22.63 2.37 4.76
CA ILE A 353 -22.74 2.57 6.20
C ILE A 353 -23.97 1.82 6.75
N ASN A 354 -23.77 1.01 7.77
CA ASN A 354 -24.84 0.49 8.62
C ASN A 354 -25.20 1.53 9.68
N TRP A 355 -26.17 2.40 9.37
CA TRP A 355 -26.57 3.51 10.24
C TRP A 355 -27.04 3.06 11.62
N LEU A 356 -27.83 1.98 11.69
CA LEU A 356 -28.31 1.45 12.97
C LEU A 356 -27.13 1.04 13.86
N MET A 357 -26.22 0.21 13.33
CA MET A 357 -25.05 -0.24 14.08
C MET A 357 -24.10 0.90 14.40
N THR A 358 -23.97 1.88 13.51
CA THR A 358 -23.17 3.10 13.74
C THR A 358 -23.72 3.89 14.93
N ILE A 359 -25.04 4.13 14.98
CA ILE A 359 -25.69 4.83 16.09
C ILE A 359 -25.51 4.05 17.39
N LEU A 360 -25.83 2.75 17.38
CA LEU A 360 -25.71 1.91 18.58
C LEU A 360 -24.27 1.84 19.10
N TYR A 361 -23.28 1.70 18.22
CA TYR A 361 -21.87 1.66 18.58
C TYR A 361 -21.41 2.99 19.22
N ASN A 362 -21.72 4.12 18.59
CA ASN A 362 -21.29 5.42 19.11
C ASN A 362 -22.06 5.82 20.38
N LEU A 363 -23.32 5.39 20.54
CA LEU A 363 -24.06 5.53 21.82
C LEU A 363 -23.43 4.69 22.93
N LEU A 364 -22.97 3.48 22.62
CA LEU A 364 -22.25 2.64 23.58
C LEU A 364 -20.95 3.33 24.04
N LEU A 365 -20.15 3.88 23.12
CA LEU A 365 -18.96 4.65 23.46
C LEU A 365 -19.30 5.84 24.38
N LEU A 366 -20.37 6.58 24.07
CA LEU A 366 -20.83 7.70 24.89
C LEU A 366 -21.22 7.26 26.31
N ILE A 367 -21.97 6.15 26.44
CA ILE A 367 -22.36 5.60 27.74
C ILE A 367 -21.10 5.22 28.56
N ILE A 368 -20.13 4.56 27.93
CA ILE A 368 -18.85 4.20 28.57
C ILE A 368 -18.14 5.46 29.07
N VAL A 369 -18.03 6.50 28.24
CA VAL A 369 -17.41 7.77 28.60
C VAL A 369 -18.12 8.43 29.79
N ILE A 370 -19.45 8.48 29.80
CA ILE A 370 -20.23 9.07 30.91
C ILE A 370 -19.99 8.30 32.21
N LEU A 371 -20.11 6.97 32.18
CA LEU A 371 -19.93 6.13 33.37
C LEU A 371 -18.52 6.24 33.95
N LEU A 372 -17.50 6.21 33.09
CA LEU A 372 -16.11 6.37 33.51
C LEU A 372 -15.83 7.78 34.03
N SER A 373 -16.38 8.82 33.40
CA SER A 373 -16.23 10.20 33.85
C SER A 373 -16.80 10.40 35.25
N ILE A 374 -17.99 9.85 35.53
CA ILE A 374 -18.58 9.89 36.88
C ILE A 374 -17.68 9.19 37.89
N ARG A 375 -17.12 8.01 37.55
CA ARG A 375 -16.20 7.27 38.43
C ARG A 375 -14.90 8.04 38.69
N VAL A 376 -14.30 8.63 37.65
CA VAL A 376 -13.09 9.45 37.74
C VAL A 376 -13.33 10.66 38.65
N LEU A 377 -14.45 11.39 38.45
CA LEU A 377 -14.81 12.55 39.27
C LEU A 377 -15.04 12.18 40.74
N LYS A 378 -15.74 11.06 41.02
CA LYS A 378 -15.92 10.57 42.40
C LYS A 378 -14.59 10.23 43.06
N SER A 379 -13.69 9.56 42.34
CA SER A 379 -12.34 9.22 42.83
C SER A 379 -11.52 10.47 43.16
N LEU A 380 -11.54 11.48 42.29
CA LEU A 380 -10.82 12.74 42.52
C LEU A 380 -11.35 13.49 43.75
N LYS A 381 -12.67 13.53 43.95
CA LYS A 381 -13.30 14.15 45.14
C LYS A 381 -12.91 13.44 46.43
N PHE A 382 -12.84 12.11 46.44
CA PHE A 382 -12.41 11.33 47.60
C PHE A 382 -10.95 11.65 47.99
N VAL A 383 -10.06 11.73 47.00
CA VAL A 383 -8.64 12.10 47.22
C VAL A 383 -8.50 13.55 47.73
N ALA A 384 -9.29 14.48 47.20
CA ALA A 384 -9.27 15.87 47.66
C ALA A 384 -9.84 16.05 49.08
N GLY A 385 -10.86 15.27 49.46
CA GLY A 385 -11.43 15.27 50.81
C GLY A 385 -10.55 14.59 51.86
N GLY A 386 -9.76 13.59 51.46
CA GLY A 386 -8.82 12.86 52.35
C GLY A 386 -7.56 13.64 52.73
N LYS A 387 -7.23 14.74 52.04
CA LYS A 387 -6.09 15.62 52.37
C LYS A 387 -6.43 16.73 53.39
N LYS A 388 -7.66 16.76 53.92
CA LYS A 388 -8.11 17.75 54.92
C LYS A 388 -8.11 17.22 56.38
N LYS A 389 -7.32 16.21 56.70
CA LYS A 389 -7.13 15.73 58.07
C LYS A 389 -5.67 15.79 58.48
#